data_AF-A0A7V7C3D7-F1
#
_entry.id   AF-A0A7V7C3D7-F1
#
_cell.length_a   1.000
_cell.length_b   1.000
_cell.length_c   1.000
_cell.angle_alpha   90.00
_cell.angle_beta   90.00
_cell.angle_gamma   90.00
#
_symmetry.space_group_name_H-M   'P 1'
#
loop_
_entity.id
_entity.type
_entity.pdbx_description
1 polymer ?
#
loop_
_entity_poly.entity_id
_entity_poly.type
_entity_poly.pdbx_seq_one_letter_code
_entity_poly.pdbx_strand_id
1 'polypeptide(L)'
;MSLKRSHPLPVFVYLALSIIYTMFTKERAVLAISLGAGFITQAFFVRIRIKPLLWNLSFFLLIVLFNPLFNQNGTPLFQIGTLKITEEALLAGLDIALMVLAVVHWFNIFNVLLGADKVIQLFGKVSPNSVLLVSMGLKYVPEFARRSERIGQAQKALGIYEEGFFGRIRNRIKTFVALLSWSLENAVDTALAMKARGFGSRKRTSYGPYRVRKSDILFLALVSGSFLFLISPHLKILCASLFFCGGIILEIKEAVKWRCLLSKI
;
A
#
# COMPACT_ATOMS: atom_id res chain seq x y z
N MET A 1 -2.14 21.44 2.31
CA MET A 1 -3.23 20.48 2.11
C MET A 1 -2.75 19.15 2.66
N SER A 2 -3.35 18.60 3.73
CA SER A 2 -2.94 17.28 4.27
C SER A 2 -3.40 16.16 3.34
N LEU A 3 -2.47 15.35 2.82
CA LEU A 3 -2.78 14.20 1.96
C LEU A 3 -3.67 13.19 2.68
N LYS A 4 -3.59 13.14 4.03
CA LYS A 4 -4.44 12.28 4.86
C LYS A 4 -5.92 12.71 4.85
N ARG A 5 -6.22 14.00 4.65
CA ARG A 5 -7.59 14.56 4.68
C ARG A 5 -8.14 14.97 3.31
N SER A 6 -7.30 15.01 2.29
CA SER A 6 -7.71 15.26 0.92
C SER A 6 -8.55 14.13 0.35
N HIS A 7 -9.29 14.43 -0.72
CA HIS A 7 -10.01 13.42 -1.48
C HIS A 7 -9.05 12.28 -1.90
N PRO A 8 -9.45 11.00 -1.82
CA PRO A 8 -8.55 9.89 -2.09
C PRO A 8 -8.06 9.83 -3.55
N LEU A 9 -8.84 10.37 -4.50
CA LEU A 9 -8.52 10.31 -5.93
C LEU A 9 -7.18 10.95 -6.31
N PRO A 10 -6.85 12.21 -5.96
CA PRO A 10 -5.56 12.79 -6.36
C PRO A 10 -4.36 12.13 -5.69
N VAL A 11 -4.52 11.65 -4.45
CA VAL A 11 -3.46 10.90 -3.74
C VAL A 11 -3.22 9.55 -4.42
N PHE A 12 -4.30 8.86 -4.82
CA PHE A 12 -4.22 7.61 -5.57
C PHE A 12 -3.52 7.81 -6.92
N VAL A 13 -3.93 8.82 -7.70
CA VAL A 13 -3.31 9.11 -9.00
C VAL A 13 -1.83 9.46 -8.84
N TYR A 14 -1.47 10.32 -7.89
CA TYR A 14 -0.08 10.65 -7.62
C TYR A 14 0.77 9.40 -7.29
N LEU A 15 0.32 8.57 -6.34
CA LEU A 15 1.07 7.38 -5.94
C LEU A 15 1.14 6.33 -7.06
N ALA A 16 0.06 6.13 -7.80
CA ALA A 16 0.03 5.21 -8.95
C ALA A 16 1.02 5.66 -10.03
N LEU A 17 1.02 6.95 -10.38
CA LEU A 17 1.96 7.51 -11.35
C LEU A 17 3.41 7.41 -10.86
N SER A 18 3.68 7.67 -9.57
CA SER A 18 5.00 7.48 -8.97
C SER A 18 5.49 6.04 -9.10
N ILE A 19 4.66 5.05 -8.76
CA ILE A 19 5.03 3.62 -8.85
C ILE A 19 5.28 3.23 -10.31
N ILE A 20 4.34 3.57 -11.21
CA ILE A 20 4.45 3.24 -12.64
C ILE A 20 5.73 3.86 -13.20
N TYR A 21 5.95 5.16 -12.99
CA TYR A 21 7.13 5.83 -13.51
C TYR A 21 8.44 5.25 -13.00
N THR A 22 8.54 4.94 -11.70
CA THR A 22 9.71 4.30 -11.11
C THR A 22 10.00 2.94 -11.74
N MET A 23 8.97 2.15 -12.07
CA MET A 23 9.14 0.85 -12.73
C MET A 23 9.64 0.94 -14.18
N PHE A 24 9.26 1.99 -14.92
CA PHE A 24 9.65 2.14 -16.33
C PHE A 24 10.95 2.91 -16.55
N THR A 25 11.49 3.54 -15.50
CA THR A 25 12.70 4.36 -15.61
C THR A 25 13.97 3.53 -15.50
N LYS A 26 14.87 3.68 -16.48
CA LYS A 26 16.22 3.07 -16.46
C LYS A 26 17.32 4.04 -16.00
N GLU A 27 17.00 5.33 -15.85
CA GLU A 27 17.95 6.35 -15.43
C GLU A 27 18.21 6.28 -13.92
N ARG A 28 19.46 5.94 -13.56
CA ARG A 28 19.93 5.80 -12.17
C ARG A 28 19.67 7.00 -11.28
N ALA A 29 19.92 8.20 -11.80
CA ALA A 29 19.71 9.45 -11.06
C ALA A 29 18.25 9.60 -10.62
N VAL A 30 17.32 9.27 -11.52
CA VAL A 30 15.88 9.35 -11.25
C VAL A 30 15.44 8.29 -10.24
N LEU A 31 15.98 7.06 -10.33
CA LEU A 31 15.71 6.00 -9.34
C LEU A 31 16.21 6.39 -7.95
N ALA A 32 17.41 6.96 -7.84
CA ALA A 32 17.96 7.44 -6.57
C ALA A 32 17.11 8.57 -5.96
N ILE A 33 16.66 9.53 -6.78
CA ILE A 33 15.74 10.60 -6.34
C ILE A 33 14.42 10.02 -5.86
N SER A 34 13.85 9.05 -6.59
CA SER A 34 12.59 8.40 -6.22
C SER A 34 12.71 7.63 -4.90
N LEU A 35 13.80 6.89 -4.70
CA LEU A 35 14.09 6.19 -3.47
C LEU A 35 14.24 7.15 -2.29
N GLY A 36 15.04 8.21 -2.46
CA GLY A 36 15.22 9.24 -1.43
C GLY A 36 13.90 9.92 -1.07
N ALA A 37 13.10 10.29 -2.06
CA ALA A 37 11.79 10.90 -1.85
C ALA A 37 10.81 9.96 -1.14
N GLY A 38 10.75 8.69 -1.56
CA GLY A 38 9.94 7.64 -0.91
C GLY A 38 10.38 7.38 0.54
N PHE A 39 11.68 7.34 0.80
CA PHE A 39 12.20 7.15 2.15
C PHE A 39 11.86 8.34 3.07
N ILE A 40 12.08 9.57 2.59
CA ILE A 40 11.78 10.80 3.35
C ILE A 40 10.29 10.90 3.65
N THR A 41 9.42 10.72 2.64
CA THR A 41 7.96 10.73 2.85
C THR A 41 7.54 9.66 3.84
N GLN A 42 8.04 8.43 3.72
CA GLN A 42 7.73 7.38 4.69
C GLN A 42 8.16 7.74 6.11
N ALA A 43 9.33 8.36 6.28
CA ALA A 43 9.84 8.79 7.59
C ALA A 43 8.91 9.79 8.31
N PHE A 44 8.19 10.63 7.54
CA PHE A 44 7.21 11.56 8.10
C PHE A 44 5.93 10.88 8.58
N PHE A 45 5.47 9.83 7.89
CA PHE A 45 4.21 9.16 8.21
C PHE A 45 4.35 7.99 9.19
N VAL A 46 5.50 7.33 9.20
CA VAL A 46 5.76 6.13 10.00
C VAL A 46 7.10 6.27 10.70
N ARG A 47 7.12 5.98 12.01
CA ARG A 47 8.37 5.92 12.77
C ARG A 47 9.28 4.84 12.18
N ILE A 48 10.44 5.25 11.68
CA ILE A 48 11.45 4.34 11.12
C ILE A 48 11.88 3.37 12.23
N ARG A 49 11.78 2.07 11.94
CA ARG A 49 12.34 1.01 12.78
C ARG A 49 13.60 0.47 12.11
N ILE A 50 14.59 0.12 12.93
CA ILE A 50 15.88 -0.43 12.44
C ILE A 50 15.72 -1.79 11.76
N LYS A 51 14.80 -2.65 12.23
CA LYS A 51 14.61 -4.00 11.69
C LYS A 51 14.17 -4.01 10.22
N PRO A 52 13.12 -3.25 9.81
CA PRO A 52 12.77 -3.10 8.39
C PRO A 52 13.90 -2.53 7.53
N LEU A 53 14.69 -1.60 8.07
CA LEU A 53 15.79 -1.00 7.32
C LEU A 53 16.90 -2.02 7.03
N LEU A 54 17.27 -2.82 8.03
CA LEU A 54 18.21 -3.93 7.88
C LEU A 54 17.69 -4.98 6.89
N TRP A 55 16.38 -5.26 6.92
CA TRP A 55 15.76 -6.16 5.95
C TRP A 55 15.83 -5.62 4.52
N ASN A 56 15.53 -4.33 4.32
CA ASN A 56 15.64 -3.68 3.01
C ASN A 56 17.08 -3.71 2.48
N LEU A 57 18.07 -3.46 3.34
CA LEU A 57 19.49 -3.52 2.97
C LEU A 57 19.92 -4.94 2.61
N SER A 58 19.48 -5.94 3.38
CA SER A 58 19.76 -7.35 3.09
C SER A 58 19.15 -7.77 1.75
N PHE A 59 17.91 -7.36 1.48
CA PHE A 59 17.23 -7.65 0.22
C PHE A 59 17.89 -6.96 -0.98
N PHE A 60 18.36 -5.72 -0.80
CA PHE A 60 19.13 -5.00 -1.80
C PHE A 60 20.43 -5.72 -2.17
N LEU A 61 21.21 -6.13 -1.16
CA LEU A 61 22.45 -6.87 -1.38
C LEU A 61 22.19 -8.21 -2.07
N LEU A 62 21.10 -8.89 -1.72
CA LEU A 62 20.70 -10.14 -2.37
C LEU A 62 20.43 -9.92 -3.86
N ILE A 63 19.66 -8.89 -4.23
CA ILE A 63 19.37 -8.60 -5.64
C ILE A 63 20.65 -8.30 -6.43
N VAL A 64 21.55 -7.46 -5.89
CA VAL A 64 22.80 -7.10 -6.56
C VAL A 64 23.71 -8.32 -6.73
N LEU A 65 23.83 -9.16 -5.71
CA LEU A 65 24.71 -10.34 -5.73
C LEU A 65 24.17 -11.46 -6.60
N PHE A 66 22.84 -11.63 -6.67
CA PHE A 66 22.21 -12.67 -7.48
C PHE A 66 22.06 -12.25 -8.96
N ASN A 67 22.09 -10.95 -9.29
CA ASN A 67 21.92 -10.51 -10.68
C ASN A 67 22.94 -11.13 -11.66
N PRO A 68 24.25 -11.22 -11.33
CA PRO A 68 25.25 -11.88 -12.18
C PRO A 68 24.99 -13.36 -12.47
N LEU A 69 24.16 -14.05 -11.67
CA LEU A 69 23.78 -15.44 -11.97
C LEU A 69 22.91 -15.53 -13.22
N PHE A 70 22.12 -14.48 -13.49
CA PHE A 70 21.17 -14.44 -14.61
C PHE A 70 21.67 -13.61 -15.78
N ASN A 71 22.46 -12.57 -15.50
CA ASN A 71 23.02 -11.68 -16.51
C ASN A 71 24.55 -11.80 -16.49
N GLN A 72 25.13 -12.44 -17.50
CA GLN A 72 26.59 -12.61 -17.64
C GLN A 72 27.16 -11.79 -18.80
N ASN A 73 26.42 -10.78 -19.26
CA ASN A 73 26.82 -9.95 -20.38
C ASN A 73 27.92 -8.97 -19.96
N GLY A 74 28.94 -8.81 -20.80
CA GLY A 74 29.99 -7.80 -20.63
C GLY A 74 31.37 -8.37 -20.28
N THR A 75 32.26 -7.51 -19.79
CA THR A 75 33.65 -7.85 -19.49
C THR A 75 33.75 -8.52 -18.11
N PRO A 76 34.38 -9.71 -18.01
CA PRO A 76 34.47 -10.42 -16.74
C PRO A 76 35.52 -9.79 -15.81
N LEU A 77 35.09 -9.37 -14.62
CA LEU A 77 35.99 -8.98 -13.51
C LEU A 77 36.53 -10.21 -12.79
N PHE A 78 35.64 -11.17 -12.53
CA PHE A 78 35.95 -12.38 -11.79
C PHE A 78 35.21 -13.56 -12.42
N GLN A 79 35.91 -14.66 -12.66
CA GLN A 79 35.33 -15.86 -13.23
C GLN A 79 35.52 -17.03 -12.25
N ILE A 80 34.41 -17.61 -11.82
CA ILE A 80 34.39 -18.84 -11.00
C ILE A 80 33.76 -19.92 -11.85
N GLY A 81 34.58 -20.74 -12.51
CA GLY A 81 34.11 -21.78 -13.43
C GLY A 81 33.33 -21.20 -14.61
N THR A 82 32.04 -21.54 -14.72
CA THR A 82 31.13 -21.00 -15.76
C THR A 82 30.49 -19.68 -15.38
N LEU A 83 30.59 -19.25 -14.11
CA LEU A 83 29.99 -18.00 -13.65
C LEU A 83 30.97 -16.84 -13.89
N LYS A 84 30.56 -15.92 -14.75
CA LYS A 84 31.27 -14.66 -15.00
C LYS A 84 30.56 -13.53 -14.25
N ILE A 85 31.24 -12.96 -13.27
CA ILE A 85 30.80 -11.73 -12.61
C ILE A 85 31.35 -10.58 -13.45
N THR A 86 30.47 -9.90 -14.17
CA THR A 86 30.81 -8.74 -15.02
C THR A 86 30.46 -7.43 -14.32
N GLU A 87 31.12 -6.34 -14.70
CA GLU A 87 30.78 -5.00 -14.19
C GLU A 87 29.34 -4.65 -14.55
N GLU A 88 28.96 -4.92 -15.80
CA GLU A 88 27.65 -4.59 -16.34
C GLU A 88 26.54 -5.35 -15.62
N ALA A 89 26.79 -6.60 -15.19
CA ALA A 89 25.85 -7.36 -14.40
C ALA A 89 25.63 -6.78 -13.00
N LEU A 90 26.71 -6.36 -12.33
CA LEU A 90 26.60 -5.69 -11.03
C LEU A 90 25.87 -4.35 -11.14
N LEU A 91 26.17 -3.59 -12.20
CA LEU A 91 25.52 -2.32 -12.49
C LEU A 91 24.04 -2.49 -12.82
N ALA A 92 23.65 -3.51 -13.58
CA ALA A 92 22.26 -3.84 -13.85
C ALA A 92 21.54 -4.33 -12.58
N GLY A 93 22.22 -5.14 -11.75
CA GLY A 93 21.71 -5.57 -10.45
C GLY A 93 21.43 -4.40 -9.52
N LEU A 94 22.32 -3.40 -9.50
CA LEU A 94 22.13 -2.15 -8.76
C LEU A 94 20.88 -1.39 -9.23
N ASP A 95 20.66 -1.29 -10.54
CA ASP A 95 19.52 -0.59 -11.11
C ASP A 95 18.20 -1.25 -10.71
N ILE A 96 18.14 -2.59 -10.79
CA ILE A 96 16.98 -3.38 -10.38
C ILE A 96 16.75 -3.25 -8.87
N ALA A 97 17.81 -3.32 -8.06
CA ALA A 97 17.71 -3.22 -6.61
C ALA A 97 17.18 -1.83 -6.17
N LEU A 98 17.69 -0.75 -6.78
CA LEU A 98 17.21 0.61 -6.55
C LEU A 98 15.73 0.77 -6.92
N MET A 99 15.33 0.26 -8.09
CA MET A 99 13.94 0.29 -8.55
C MET A 99 13.01 -0.44 -7.58
N VAL A 100 13.36 -1.68 -7.21
CA VAL A 100 12.53 -2.51 -6.31
C VAL A 100 12.39 -1.84 -4.95
N LEU A 101 13.47 -1.34 -4.36
CA LEU A 101 13.41 -0.62 -3.09
C LEU A 101 12.52 0.63 -3.18
N ALA A 102 12.70 1.44 -4.22
CA ALA A 102 11.91 2.66 -4.39
C ALA A 102 10.42 2.34 -4.48
N VAL A 103 10.04 1.31 -5.27
CA VAL A 103 8.66 0.84 -5.40
C VAL A 103 8.11 0.34 -4.06
N VAL A 104 8.89 -0.43 -3.29
CA VAL A 104 8.48 -0.87 -1.94
C VAL A 104 8.18 0.31 -1.02
N HIS A 105 9.01 1.35 -1.04
CA HIS A 105 8.76 2.57 -0.25
C HIS A 105 7.48 3.29 -0.70
N TRP A 106 7.23 3.43 -2.00
CA TRP A 106 5.98 4.00 -2.53
C TRP A 106 4.75 3.18 -2.15
N PHE A 107 4.84 1.84 -2.16
CA PHE A 107 3.76 0.96 -1.70
C PHE A 107 3.50 1.07 -0.20
N ASN A 108 4.54 1.24 0.62
CA ASN A 108 4.36 1.48 2.06
C ASN A 108 3.59 2.78 2.31
N ILE A 109 3.93 3.85 1.60
CA ILE A 109 3.21 5.13 1.66
C ILE A 109 1.77 4.96 1.19
N PHE A 110 1.55 4.20 0.12
CA PHE A 110 0.23 3.87 -0.39
C PHE A 110 -0.65 3.23 0.69
N ASN A 111 -0.15 2.20 1.37
CA ASN A 111 -0.89 1.53 2.44
C ASN A 111 -1.23 2.46 3.61
N VAL A 112 -0.37 3.42 3.93
CA VAL A 112 -0.59 4.37 5.03
C VAL A 112 -1.56 5.50 4.64
N LEU A 113 -1.45 6.03 3.42
CA LEU A 113 -2.25 7.14 2.94
C LEU A 113 -3.64 6.72 2.45
N LEU A 114 -3.73 5.56 1.80
CA LEU A 114 -4.92 4.96 1.21
C LEU A 114 -5.29 3.68 1.94
N GLY A 115 -5.72 3.83 3.19
CA GLY A 115 -6.33 2.72 3.93
C GLY A 115 -7.59 2.18 3.25
N ALA A 116 -8.05 1.00 3.69
CA ALA A 116 -9.17 0.26 3.08
C ALA A 116 -10.41 1.15 2.83
N ASP A 117 -10.80 1.99 3.80
CA ASP A 117 -11.98 2.87 3.70
C ASP A 117 -11.88 3.88 2.54
N LYS A 118 -10.68 4.41 2.27
CA LYS A 118 -10.45 5.36 1.18
C LYS A 118 -10.45 4.67 -0.18
N VAL A 119 -9.92 3.45 -0.25
CA VAL A 119 -9.92 2.62 -1.47
C VAL A 119 -11.37 2.26 -1.82
N ILE A 120 -12.15 1.80 -0.84
CA ILE A 120 -13.59 1.55 -0.96
C ILE A 120 -14.30 2.79 -1.53
N GLN A 121 -14.04 3.97 -0.97
CA GLN A 121 -14.69 5.20 -1.43
C GLN A 121 -14.31 5.56 -2.88
N LEU A 122 -13.06 5.33 -3.28
CA LEU A 122 -12.57 5.61 -4.64
C LEU A 122 -13.38 4.82 -5.69
N PHE A 123 -13.57 3.52 -5.45
CA PHE A 123 -14.28 2.63 -6.35
C PHE A 123 -15.81 2.68 -6.16
N GLY A 124 -16.29 3.27 -5.07
CA GLY A 124 -17.71 3.29 -4.70
C GLY A 124 -18.60 4.06 -5.68
N LYS A 125 -18.02 5.01 -6.43
CA LYS A 125 -18.73 5.72 -7.51
C LYS A 125 -18.82 4.92 -8.81
N VAL A 126 -17.89 4.00 -9.06
CA VAL A 126 -17.83 3.22 -10.31
C VAL A 126 -18.76 2.00 -10.24
N SER A 127 -18.76 1.28 -9.12
CA SER A 127 -19.68 0.15 -8.89
C SER A 127 -20.14 0.09 -7.43
N PRO A 128 -21.31 0.68 -7.10
CA PRO A 128 -21.82 0.71 -5.72
C PRO A 128 -22.08 -0.69 -5.12
N ASN A 129 -22.49 -1.65 -5.94
CA ASN A 129 -22.81 -3.01 -5.47
C ASN A 129 -21.55 -3.79 -5.10
N SER A 130 -20.52 -3.75 -5.95
CA SER A 130 -19.23 -4.41 -5.67
C SER A 130 -18.58 -3.81 -4.43
N VAL A 131 -18.60 -2.48 -4.30
CA VAL A 131 -18.00 -1.79 -3.16
C VAL A 131 -18.76 -2.07 -1.86
N LEU A 132 -20.07 -2.20 -1.91
CA LEU A 132 -20.84 -2.60 -0.73
C LEU A 132 -20.44 -4.01 -0.25
N LEU A 133 -20.37 -4.98 -1.17
CA LEU A 133 -19.95 -6.34 -0.84
C LEU A 133 -18.54 -6.36 -0.24
N VAL A 134 -17.61 -5.62 -0.83
CA VAL A 134 -16.24 -5.50 -0.32
C VAL A 134 -16.22 -4.82 1.06
N SER A 135 -16.99 -3.76 1.26
CA SER A 135 -17.08 -3.06 2.56
C SER A 135 -17.62 -3.98 3.65
N MET A 136 -18.65 -4.77 3.35
CA MET A 136 -19.20 -5.77 4.26
C MET A 136 -18.18 -6.87 4.55
N GLY A 137 -17.52 -7.40 3.51
CA GLY A 137 -16.46 -8.41 3.66
C GLY A 137 -15.31 -7.93 4.55
N LEU A 138 -14.83 -6.70 4.34
CA LEU A 138 -13.75 -6.12 5.14
C LEU A 138 -14.17 -5.88 6.59
N LYS A 139 -15.43 -5.51 6.84
CA LYS A 139 -16.00 -5.45 8.20
C LYS A 139 -16.03 -6.83 8.86
N TYR A 140 -16.32 -7.90 8.11
CA TYR A 140 -16.37 -9.26 8.66
C TYR A 140 -15.00 -9.82 9.08
N VAL A 141 -13.88 -9.36 8.49
CA VAL A 141 -12.53 -9.84 8.87
C VAL A 141 -12.23 -9.71 10.37
N PRO A 142 -12.31 -8.51 11.00
CA PRO A 142 -12.11 -8.39 12.44
C PRO A 142 -13.20 -9.08 13.25
N GLU A 143 -14.42 -9.19 12.72
CA GLU A 143 -15.54 -9.85 13.39
C GLU A 143 -15.31 -11.37 13.51
N PHE A 144 -14.85 -12.01 12.42
CA PHE A 144 -14.46 -13.41 12.40
C PHE A 144 -13.31 -13.70 13.37
N ALA A 145 -12.29 -12.84 13.42
CA ALA A 145 -11.18 -13.01 14.35
C ALA A 145 -11.69 -13.02 15.81
N ARG A 146 -12.50 -12.03 16.20
CA ARG A 146 -13.09 -11.94 17.55
C ARG A 146 -14.05 -13.09 17.86
N ARG A 147 -14.81 -13.56 16.87
CA ARG A 147 -15.75 -14.67 17.05
C ARG A 147 -15.01 -16.00 17.20
N SER A 148 -13.95 -16.20 16.41
CA SER A 148 -13.10 -17.39 16.47
C SER A 148 -12.43 -17.51 17.83
N GLU A 149 -11.94 -16.40 18.37
CA GLU A 149 -11.35 -16.36 19.69
C GLU A 149 -12.37 -16.72 20.78
N ARG A 150 -13.57 -16.12 20.73
CA ARG A 150 -14.66 -16.43 21.68
C ARG A 150 -15.09 -17.89 21.63
N ILE A 151 -15.23 -18.47 20.44
CA ILE A 151 -15.55 -19.91 20.28
C ILE A 151 -14.42 -20.77 20.86
N GLY A 152 -13.17 -20.42 20.59
CA GLY A 152 -12.01 -21.12 21.15
C GLY A 152 -11.95 -21.04 22.68
N GLN A 153 -12.27 -19.88 23.26
CA GLN A 153 -12.36 -19.69 24.71
C GLN A 153 -13.50 -20.52 25.33
N ALA A 154 -14.67 -20.55 24.68
CA ALA A 154 -15.80 -21.36 25.15
C ALA A 154 -15.50 -22.86 25.09
N GLN A 155 -14.91 -23.35 24.00
CA GLN A 155 -14.50 -24.76 23.88
C GLN A 155 -13.47 -25.16 24.95
N LYS A 156 -12.51 -24.28 25.25
CA LYS A 156 -11.54 -24.46 26.32
C LYS A 156 -12.21 -24.52 27.70
N ALA A 157 -13.19 -23.66 27.97
CA ALA A 157 -13.95 -23.68 29.22
C ALA A 157 -14.78 -24.97 29.39
N LEU A 158 -15.25 -25.55 28.28
CA LEU A 158 -15.95 -26.84 28.26
C LEU A 158 -15.02 -28.07 28.33
N GLY A 159 -13.72 -27.89 28.50
CA GLY A 159 -12.77 -29.00 28.59
C GLY A 159 -12.45 -29.67 27.26
N ILE A 160 -12.80 -29.06 26.11
CA ILE A 160 -12.52 -29.61 24.78
C ILE A 160 -11.04 -29.32 24.44
N TYR A 161 -10.15 -30.11 25.03
CA TYR A 161 -8.72 -30.14 24.75
C TYR A 161 -8.39 -31.45 24.05
N GLU A 162 -8.16 -31.39 22.75
CA GLU A 162 -7.61 -32.54 22.03
C GLU A 162 -6.10 -32.36 21.90
N GLU A 163 -5.34 -33.27 22.50
CA GLU A 163 -3.88 -33.31 22.41
C GLU A 163 -3.41 -33.93 21.08
N GLY A 164 -2.16 -33.62 20.69
CA GLY A 164 -1.57 -34.08 19.43
C GLY A 164 -1.97 -33.26 18.18
N PHE A 165 -1.30 -33.52 17.05
CA PHE A 165 -1.50 -32.79 15.80
C PHE A 165 -2.93 -32.98 15.23
N PHE A 166 -3.41 -34.23 15.20
CA PHE A 166 -4.76 -34.56 14.71
C PHE A 166 -5.87 -33.98 15.58
N GLY A 167 -5.68 -33.97 16.91
CA GLY A 167 -6.60 -33.37 17.86
C GLY A 167 -6.76 -31.85 17.65
N ARG A 168 -5.64 -31.14 17.47
CA ARG A 168 -5.66 -29.71 17.16
C ARG A 168 -6.38 -29.39 15.85
N ILE A 169 -6.23 -30.23 14.83
CA ILE A 169 -6.94 -30.07 13.56
C ILE A 169 -8.45 -30.27 13.76
N ARG A 170 -8.86 -31.34 14.45
CA ARG A 170 -10.28 -31.59 14.73
C ARG A 170 -10.92 -30.45 15.51
N ASN A 171 -10.21 -29.89 16.49
CA ASN A 171 -10.71 -28.74 17.26
C ASN A 171 -10.83 -27.46 16.40
N ARG A 172 -9.89 -27.23 15.48
CA ARG A 172 -9.98 -26.12 14.51
C ARG A 172 -11.15 -26.30 13.56
N ILE A 173 -11.41 -27.52 13.09
CA ILE A 173 -12.57 -27.83 12.25
C ILE A 173 -13.87 -27.54 13.01
N LYS A 174 -13.98 -27.97 14.28
CA LYS A 174 -15.15 -27.66 15.14
C LYS A 174 -15.36 -26.15 15.28
N THR A 175 -14.29 -25.40 15.55
CA THR A 175 -14.34 -23.93 15.60
C THR A 175 -14.80 -23.33 14.26
N PHE A 176 -14.27 -23.84 13.15
CA PHE A 176 -14.61 -23.38 11.81
C PHE A 176 -16.07 -23.64 11.45
N VAL A 177 -16.61 -24.83 11.75
CA VAL A 177 -18.02 -25.16 11.52
C VAL A 177 -18.93 -24.24 12.34
N ALA A 178 -18.60 -24.02 13.62
CA ALA A 178 -19.36 -23.11 14.47
C ALA A 178 -19.31 -21.65 13.95
N LEU A 179 -18.16 -21.21 13.45
CA LEU A 179 -18.02 -19.91 12.78
C LEU A 179 -18.86 -19.80 11.52
N LEU A 180 -18.89 -20.87 10.72
CA LEU A 180 -19.65 -20.91 9.48
C LEU A 180 -21.16 -20.80 9.76
N SER A 181 -21.69 -21.55 10.73
CA SER A 181 -23.09 -21.45 11.14
C SER A 181 -23.45 -20.02 11.58
N TRP A 182 -22.62 -19.42 12.44
CA TRP A 182 -22.81 -18.03 12.88
C TRP A 182 -22.73 -17.03 11.73
N SER A 183 -21.86 -17.28 10.73
CA SER A 183 -21.74 -16.40 9.56
C SER A 183 -22.98 -16.43 8.67
N LEU A 184 -23.60 -17.60 8.50
CA LEU A 184 -24.82 -17.78 7.72
C LEU A 184 -26.01 -17.09 8.39
N GLU A 185 -26.14 -17.29 9.71
CA GLU A 185 -27.15 -16.61 10.52
C GLU A 185 -27.03 -15.08 10.39
N ASN A 186 -25.83 -14.54 10.60
CA ASN A 186 -25.59 -13.10 10.44
C ASN A 186 -25.84 -12.58 9.02
N ALA A 187 -25.55 -13.37 7.99
CA ALA A 187 -25.78 -12.98 6.62
C ALA A 187 -27.29 -12.84 6.34
N VAL A 188 -28.09 -13.79 6.85
CA VAL A 188 -29.56 -13.73 6.80
C VAL A 188 -30.08 -12.51 7.56
N ASP A 189 -29.64 -12.31 8.80
CA ASP A 189 -30.06 -11.17 9.63
C ASP A 189 -29.70 -9.83 9.01
N THR A 190 -28.49 -9.72 8.44
CA THR A 190 -28.03 -8.51 7.76
C THR A 190 -28.87 -8.25 6.51
N ALA A 191 -29.20 -9.28 5.73
CA ALA A 191 -30.05 -9.14 4.55
C ALA A 191 -31.47 -8.71 4.91
N LEU A 192 -32.06 -9.30 5.96
CA LEU A 192 -33.39 -8.91 6.46
C LEU A 192 -33.39 -7.47 6.98
N ALA A 193 -32.38 -7.07 7.75
CA ALA A 193 -32.22 -5.70 8.23
C ALA A 193 -32.03 -4.69 7.08
N MET A 194 -31.29 -5.06 6.03
CA MET A 194 -31.15 -4.24 4.83
C MET A 194 -32.49 -4.07 4.10
N LYS A 195 -33.24 -5.16 3.91
CA LYS A 195 -34.57 -5.13 3.29
C LYS A 195 -35.54 -4.25 4.09
N ALA A 196 -35.56 -4.39 5.42
CA ALA A 196 -36.39 -3.57 6.31
C ALA A 196 -36.06 -2.07 6.24
N ARG A 197 -34.79 -1.72 6.00
CA ARG A 197 -34.34 -0.33 5.77
C ARG A 197 -34.60 0.18 4.34
N GLY A 198 -35.31 -0.57 3.50
CA GLY A 198 -35.62 -0.17 2.13
C GLY A 198 -34.44 -0.32 1.15
N PHE A 199 -33.47 -1.19 1.44
CA PHE A 199 -32.39 -1.45 0.50
C PHE A 199 -32.94 -2.00 -0.83
N GLY A 200 -32.73 -1.25 -1.92
CA GLY A 200 -33.21 -1.63 -3.26
C GLY A 200 -34.54 -1.01 -3.67
N SER A 201 -35.25 -0.27 -2.79
CA SER A 201 -36.54 0.36 -3.13
C SER A 201 -36.42 1.71 -3.86
N ARG A 202 -35.29 2.40 -3.74
CA ARG A 202 -35.05 3.71 -4.37
C ARG A 202 -33.66 3.79 -5.02
N LYS A 203 -33.48 4.73 -5.96
CA LYS A 203 -32.20 5.09 -6.54
C LYS A 203 -31.18 5.39 -5.42
N ARG A 204 -30.02 4.73 -5.50
CA ARG A 204 -28.97 4.85 -4.49
C ARG A 204 -28.32 6.24 -4.51
N THR A 205 -27.97 6.73 -3.32
CA THR A 205 -27.07 7.86 -3.13
C THR A 205 -25.81 7.38 -2.45
N SER A 206 -24.66 7.98 -2.78
CA SER A 206 -23.37 7.63 -2.17
C SER A 206 -23.05 8.65 -1.08
N TYR A 207 -22.90 8.19 0.15
CA TYR A 207 -22.32 8.99 1.22
C TYR A 207 -20.81 8.81 1.23
N GLY A 208 -20.06 9.91 1.18
CA GLY A 208 -18.61 9.91 1.25
C GLY A 208 -18.13 11.05 2.14
N PRO A 209 -17.32 10.78 3.18
CA PRO A 209 -16.90 11.83 4.13
C PRO A 209 -15.92 12.83 3.49
N TYR A 210 -15.25 12.45 2.40
CA TYR A 210 -14.29 13.30 1.71
C TYR A 210 -14.95 14.09 0.57
N ARG A 211 -14.96 15.42 0.70
CA ARG A 211 -15.42 16.35 -0.34
C ARG A 211 -14.22 16.81 -1.18
N VAL A 212 -14.41 16.89 -2.50
CA VAL A 212 -13.39 17.44 -3.42
C VAL A 212 -13.20 18.92 -3.12
N ARG A 213 -11.98 19.34 -2.82
CA ARG A 213 -11.62 20.75 -2.62
C ARG A 213 -10.92 21.31 -3.87
N LYS A 214 -10.97 22.62 -4.09
CA LYS A 214 -10.23 23.28 -5.18
C LYS A 214 -8.72 23.00 -5.12
N SER A 215 -8.17 22.85 -3.91
CA SER A 215 -6.78 22.44 -3.70
C SER A 215 -6.49 21.02 -4.21
N ASP A 216 -7.46 20.11 -4.13
CA ASP A 216 -7.32 18.73 -4.59
C ASP A 216 -7.26 18.66 -6.13
N ILE A 217 -8.04 19.52 -6.80
CA ILE A 217 -8.04 19.66 -8.26
C ILE A 217 -6.74 20.31 -8.74
N LEU A 218 -6.28 21.37 -8.06
CA LEU A 218 -5.01 22.02 -8.38
C LEU A 218 -3.83 21.04 -8.24
N PHE A 219 -3.82 20.24 -7.16
CA PHE A 219 -2.82 19.21 -6.97
C PHE A 219 -2.85 18.16 -8.09
N LEU A 220 -4.04 17.68 -8.46
CA LEU A 220 -4.19 16.73 -9.57
C LEU A 220 -3.69 17.31 -10.90
N ALA A 221 -3.99 18.58 -11.19
CA ALA A 221 -3.52 19.28 -12.39
C ALA A 221 -2.00 19.42 -12.40
N LEU A 222 -1.38 19.77 -11.25
CA LEU A 222 0.07 19.86 -11.12
C LEU A 222 0.75 18.49 -11.31
N VAL A 223 0.20 17.43 -10.70
CA VAL A 223 0.71 16.06 -10.80
C VAL A 223 0.61 15.54 -12.23
N SER A 224 -0.54 15.69 -12.89
CA SER A 224 -0.72 15.26 -14.28
C SER A 224 0.14 16.07 -15.26
N GLY A 225 0.24 17.39 -15.06
CA GLY A 225 1.11 18.25 -15.86
C GLY A 225 2.58 17.86 -15.73
N SER A 226 3.08 17.71 -14.50
CA SER A 226 4.48 17.28 -14.28
C SER A 226 4.78 15.89 -14.82
N PHE A 227 3.83 14.95 -14.77
CA PHE A 227 3.95 13.64 -15.42
C PHE A 227 4.09 13.72 -16.94
N LEU A 228 3.38 14.64 -17.60
CA LEU A 228 3.53 14.88 -19.05
C LEU A 228 4.93 15.43 -19.38
N PHE A 229 5.45 16.34 -18.55
CA PHE A 229 6.81 16.90 -18.73
C PHE A 229 7.92 15.89 -18.48
N LEU A 230 7.69 14.85 -17.66
CA LEU A 230 8.61 13.74 -17.43
C LEU A 230 8.90 12.90 -18.69
N ILE A 231 8.03 12.97 -19.70
CA ILE A 231 8.23 12.31 -21.00
C ILE A 231 9.31 13.05 -21.82
N SER A 232 9.52 14.36 -21.59
CA SER A 232 10.46 15.18 -22.36
C SER A 232 11.92 14.87 -21.99
N PRO A 233 12.78 14.51 -22.95
CA PRO A 233 14.15 14.04 -22.69
C PRO A 233 15.09 15.09 -22.10
N HIS A 234 14.87 16.39 -22.36
CA HIS A 234 15.84 17.42 -21.99
C HIS A 234 15.79 17.85 -20.51
N LEU A 235 14.68 17.60 -19.80
CA LEU A 235 14.48 18.09 -18.43
C LEU A 235 14.10 16.98 -17.41
N LYS A 236 14.26 15.70 -17.78
CA LYS A 236 13.77 14.54 -17.00
C LYS A 236 14.17 14.56 -15.53
N ILE A 237 15.44 14.83 -15.22
CA ILE A 237 15.96 14.81 -13.84
C ILE A 237 15.34 15.94 -12.99
N LEU A 238 15.20 17.14 -13.56
CA LEU A 238 14.62 18.30 -12.88
C LEU A 238 13.09 18.15 -12.71
N CYS A 239 12.40 17.61 -13.72
CA CYS A 239 10.98 17.30 -13.61
C CYS A 239 10.72 16.15 -12.62
N ALA A 240 11.59 15.14 -12.57
CA ALA A 240 11.48 14.03 -11.62
C ALA A 240 11.68 14.50 -10.17
N SER A 241 12.67 15.34 -9.92
CA SER A 241 12.88 15.89 -8.58
C SER A 241 11.68 16.73 -8.13
N LEU A 242 11.13 17.57 -9.01
CA LEU A 242 9.92 18.35 -8.70
C LEU A 242 8.69 17.48 -8.47
N PHE A 243 8.50 16.42 -9.27
CA PHE A 243 7.36 15.51 -9.13
C PHE A 243 7.41 14.75 -7.80
N PHE A 244 8.54 14.08 -7.52
CA PHE A 244 8.69 13.26 -6.32
C PHE A 244 8.81 14.09 -5.04
N CYS A 245 9.48 15.25 -5.08
CA CYS A 245 9.57 16.15 -3.93
C CYS A 245 8.29 16.99 -3.72
N GLY A 246 7.46 17.19 -4.75
CA GLY A 246 6.21 17.93 -4.63
C GLY A 246 5.28 17.37 -3.56
N GLY A 247 5.19 16.05 -3.45
CA GLY A 247 4.46 15.37 -2.37
C GLY A 247 5.05 15.63 -0.98
N ILE A 248 6.37 15.72 -0.86
CA ILE A 248 7.10 16.02 0.40
C ILE A 248 6.82 17.46 0.84
N ILE A 249 6.95 18.42 -0.07
CA ILE A 249 6.82 19.86 0.23
C ILE A 249 5.42 20.19 0.77
N LEU A 250 4.39 19.54 0.22
CA LEU A 250 3.01 19.74 0.65
C LEU A 250 2.74 19.20 2.05
N GLU A 251 3.35 18.09 2.44
CA GLU A 251 3.23 17.51 3.79
C GLU A 251 4.07 18.27 4.82
N ILE A 252 5.30 18.68 4.50
CA ILE A 252 6.13 19.51 5.39
C ILE A 252 5.40 20.82 5.75
N LYS A 253 4.81 21.48 4.76
CA LYS A 253 4.04 22.72 4.97
C LYS A 253 2.87 22.53 5.95
N GLU A 254 2.23 21.36 5.92
CA GLU A 254 1.13 21.04 6.83
C GLU A 254 1.65 20.69 8.23
N ALA A 255 2.70 19.89 8.33
CA ALA A 255 3.31 19.49 9.61
C ALA A 255 3.82 20.71 10.40
N VAL A 256 4.44 21.68 9.71
CA VAL A 256 4.86 22.97 10.29
C VAL A 256 3.64 23.78 10.74
N LYS A 257 2.59 23.87 9.92
CA LYS A 257 1.36 24.59 10.28
C LYS A 257 0.69 24.02 11.53
N TRP A 258 0.65 22.70 11.68
CA TRP A 258 0.09 22.06 12.87
C TRP A 258 0.94 22.30 14.12
N ARG A 259 2.28 22.25 14.00
CA ARG A 259 3.18 22.58 15.12
C ARG A 259 3.04 24.04 15.57
N CYS A 260 2.90 24.99 14.64
CA CYS A 260 2.67 26.40 14.96
C CYS A 260 1.27 26.67 15.56
N LEU A 261 0.27 25.86 15.23
CA LEU A 261 -1.06 25.96 15.85
C LEU A 261 -1.07 25.37 17.25
N LEU A 262 -0.36 24.25 17.48
CA LEU A 262 -0.18 23.64 18.80
C LEU A 262 0.68 24.49 19.73
N SER A 263 1.60 25.32 19.22
CA SER A 263 2.38 26.25 20.04
C SER A 263 1.64 27.54 20.42
N LYS A 264 0.43 27.75 19.89
CA LYS A 264 -0.44 28.91 20.17
C LYS A 264 -1.64 28.55 21.05
N ILE A 265 -1.80 27.27 21.40
CA ILE A 265 -2.78 26.74 22.35
C ILE A 265 -2.02 26.42 23.63
#